data_AF-A0A3C0C822-F1
#
_entry.id   AF-A0A3C0C822-F1
#
_cell.length_a   1.000
_cell.length_b   1.000
_cell.length_c   1.000
_cell.angle_alpha   90.00
_cell.angle_beta   90.00
_cell.angle_gamma   90.00
#
_symmetry.space_group_name_H-M   'P 1'
#
loop_
_entity.id
_entity.type
_entity.pdbx_description
1 polymer ?
#
loop_
_entity_poly.entity_id
_entity_poly.type
_entity_poly.pdbx_seq_one_letter_code
_entity_poly.pdbx_strand_id
1 'polypeptide(L)'
;MGFEFKANYDVIVVGGGPAGIMAALASAKAGAKTLLVERLGFLGGTATNSVIGPISPFHFGDEQVIDGIPQDFMNELMAAAGSPGHLKTLDPYGSGASLGFYDREKYKYVAQEMMVKAGVDILFHTFVRTVIKSGNTVTGLVVSSREKDFTFSCKQVVDCTGDGDVAVKAGEEFIFGNEVTHKAQPGSSMFELADVDVEKTYDYIVNNPEDFEFKTDCVPLKPYSDRLKQHYFVAQGFKKLVKKAIENHDLCFGRDSVIILNGVHPGSIHFNATRVTGYDLADTEQRAWAEIDGRRQIESVSEFMIKYVPGFEHAWVNDTSNEVGARETRHIKGVYTLTANDCLVGRKFDDVVSRGYFPMDVHNPDGAAGYRTDGH
;
A
#
# COMPACT_ATOMS: atom_id res chain seq x y z
N MET A 1 23.00 25.03 -3.74
CA MET A 1 21.65 25.54 -4.05
C MET A 1 20.81 25.34 -2.81
N GLY A 2 20.30 26.42 -2.21
CA GLY A 2 19.29 26.31 -1.16
C GLY A 2 17.93 26.25 -1.83
N PHE A 3 17.13 25.24 -1.54
CA PHE A 3 15.73 25.22 -1.93
C PHE A 3 14.98 26.23 -1.05
N GLU A 4 14.48 27.32 -1.63
CA GLU A 4 13.58 28.25 -0.94
C GLU A 4 12.16 27.96 -1.39
N PHE A 5 11.30 27.54 -0.45
CA PHE A 5 9.89 27.27 -0.74
C PHE A 5 9.17 28.58 -1.08
N LYS A 6 8.30 28.52 -2.09
CA LYS A 6 7.53 29.68 -2.55
C LYS A 6 6.39 29.96 -1.57
N ALA A 7 6.00 31.22 -1.40
CA ALA A 7 4.81 31.54 -0.60
C ALA A 7 3.49 31.15 -1.30
N ASN A 8 3.49 31.04 -2.64
CA ASN A 8 2.30 30.78 -3.44
C ASN A 8 2.56 29.65 -4.45
N TYR A 9 1.65 28.68 -4.48
CA TYR A 9 1.65 27.56 -5.42
C TYR A 9 0.37 27.56 -6.26
N ASP A 10 0.37 26.86 -7.40
CA ASP A 10 -0.87 26.61 -8.12
C ASP A 10 -1.61 25.43 -7.49
N VAL A 11 -0.87 24.35 -7.18
CA VAL A 11 -1.40 23.13 -6.56
C VAL A 11 -0.54 22.75 -5.36
N ILE A 12 -1.19 22.44 -4.23
CA ILE A 12 -0.53 21.75 -3.11
C ILE A 12 -1.10 20.34 -3.00
N VAL A 13 -0.23 19.33 -3.03
CA VAL A 13 -0.56 17.94 -2.79
C VAL A 13 -0.14 17.59 -1.36
N VAL A 14 -1.04 17.00 -0.57
CA VAL A 14 -0.76 16.64 0.83
C VAL A 14 -0.74 15.12 0.96
N GLY A 15 0.41 14.55 1.28
CA GLY A 15 0.66 13.12 1.30
C GLY A 15 1.45 12.67 0.06
N GLY A 16 2.57 11.99 0.29
CA GLY A 16 3.51 11.47 -0.70
C GLY A 16 3.37 9.97 -0.94
N GLY A 17 2.18 9.40 -0.69
CA GLY A 17 1.83 8.04 -1.08
C GLY A 17 1.62 7.87 -2.59
N PRO A 18 1.22 6.67 -3.06
CA PRO A 18 1.06 6.42 -4.48
C PRO A 18 0.13 7.42 -5.18
N ALA A 19 -1.02 7.76 -4.56
CA ALA A 19 -1.93 8.77 -5.08
C ALA A 19 -1.29 10.17 -5.17
N GLY A 20 -0.59 10.59 -4.12
CA GLY A 20 0.11 11.88 -4.08
C GLY A 20 1.25 11.98 -5.09
N ILE A 21 1.98 10.89 -5.31
CA ILE A 21 3.01 10.80 -6.33
C ILE A 21 2.39 11.01 -7.73
N MET A 22 1.31 10.29 -8.04
CA MET A 22 0.66 10.46 -9.35
C MET A 22 0.06 11.86 -9.52
N ALA A 23 -0.58 12.40 -8.48
CA ALA A 23 -1.21 13.71 -8.51
C ALA A 23 -0.18 14.85 -8.70
N ALA A 24 0.93 14.82 -7.98
CA ALA A 24 1.96 15.86 -8.10
C ALA A 24 2.68 15.81 -9.45
N LEU A 25 2.99 14.62 -9.96
CA LEU A 25 3.55 14.46 -11.32
C LEU A 25 2.57 14.93 -12.39
N ALA A 26 1.28 14.59 -12.28
CA ALA A 26 0.25 15.05 -13.21
C ALA A 26 0.13 16.58 -13.21
N SER A 27 0.10 17.18 -12.02
CA SER A 27 0.02 18.62 -11.82
C SER A 27 1.23 19.35 -12.44
N ALA A 28 2.44 18.88 -12.17
CA ALA A 28 3.66 19.45 -12.74
C ALA A 28 3.73 19.28 -14.27
N LYS A 29 3.32 18.11 -14.80
CA LYS A 29 3.25 17.86 -16.25
C LYS A 29 2.24 18.77 -16.95
N ALA A 30 1.20 19.21 -16.25
CA ALA A 30 0.26 20.23 -16.71
C ALA A 30 0.79 21.68 -16.59
N GLY A 31 2.02 21.87 -16.11
CA GLY A 31 2.68 23.17 -15.98
C GLY A 31 2.36 23.95 -14.70
N ALA A 32 1.71 23.31 -13.72
CA ALA A 32 1.41 23.96 -12.45
C ALA A 32 2.65 24.08 -11.56
N LYS A 33 2.75 25.16 -10.78
CA LYS A 33 3.69 25.24 -9.66
C LYS A 33 3.17 24.36 -8.53
N THR A 34 3.84 23.24 -8.31
CA THR A 34 3.37 22.20 -7.39
C THR A 34 4.25 22.08 -6.15
N LEU A 35 3.63 22.05 -4.99
CA LEU A 35 4.25 21.65 -3.72
C LEU A 35 3.66 20.31 -3.28
N LEU A 36 4.52 19.37 -2.88
CA LEU A 36 4.11 18.14 -2.19
C LEU A 36 4.56 18.21 -0.73
N VAL A 37 3.63 18.03 0.19
CA VAL A 37 3.88 17.99 1.64
C VAL A 37 3.79 16.56 2.13
N GLU A 38 4.83 16.04 2.78
CA GLU A 38 4.91 14.67 3.29
C GLU A 38 5.38 14.67 4.75
N ARG A 39 4.72 13.87 5.59
CA ARG A 39 5.05 13.74 7.01
C ARG A 39 6.31 12.91 7.26
N LEU A 40 6.64 12.01 6.34
CA LEU A 40 7.82 11.16 6.36
C LEU A 40 9.03 11.83 5.70
N GLY A 41 10.19 11.19 5.82
CA GLY A 41 11.44 11.62 5.16
C GLY A 41 11.64 11.04 3.76
N PHE A 42 10.61 10.43 3.19
CA PHE A 42 10.64 9.74 1.91
C PHE A 42 9.23 9.60 1.33
N LEU A 43 9.15 9.33 0.03
CA LEU A 43 7.89 9.11 -0.70
C LEU A 43 7.57 7.62 -0.82
N GLY A 44 6.29 7.32 -1.10
CA GLY A 44 5.77 6.00 -1.39
C GLY A 44 4.65 5.55 -0.46
N GLY A 45 4.39 6.27 0.64
CA GLY A 45 3.27 5.98 1.54
C GLY A 45 3.28 4.53 2.01
N THR A 46 2.15 3.83 1.94
CA THR A 46 2.06 2.44 2.39
C THR A 46 2.94 1.46 1.61
N ALA A 47 3.26 1.75 0.34
CA ALA A 47 4.15 0.93 -0.48
C ALA A 47 5.56 0.83 0.14
N THR A 48 6.05 1.94 0.70
CA THR A 48 7.39 2.00 1.28
C THR A 48 7.36 1.93 2.80
N ASN A 49 6.47 2.69 3.43
CA ASN A 49 6.43 2.89 4.88
C ASN A 49 5.76 1.72 5.61
N SER A 50 4.71 1.15 5.03
CA SER A 50 4.00 0.00 5.59
C SER A 50 4.44 -1.32 4.97
N VAL A 51 5.48 -1.29 4.12
CA VAL A 51 6.05 -2.44 3.42
C VAL A 51 4.98 -3.17 2.58
N ILE A 52 3.92 -2.49 2.14
CA ILE A 52 2.83 -3.14 1.40
C ILE A 52 3.26 -3.43 -0.04
N GLY A 53 3.47 -4.69 -0.38
CA GLY A 53 3.68 -5.10 -1.77
C GLY A 53 2.99 -6.42 -2.09
N PRO A 54 2.99 -6.81 -3.38
CA PRO A 54 3.43 -6.04 -4.57
C PRO A 54 2.44 -4.93 -4.98
N ILE A 55 2.77 -4.15 -6.01
CA ILE A 55 1.84 -3.22 -6.67
C ILE A 55 0.73 -4.05 -7.34
N SER A 56 -0.52 -3.64 -7.09
CA SER A 56 -1.73 -4.25 -7.64
C SER A 56 -1.73 -4.30 -9.19
N PRO A 57 -2.53 -5.21 -9.79
CA PRO A 57 -2.53 -5.43 -11.24
C PRO A 57 -2.78 -4.19 -12.08
N PHE A 58 -1.94 -4.01 -13.10
CA PHE A 58 -2.17 -3.03 -14.18
C PHE A 58 -3.02 -3.62 -15.32
N HIS A 59 -3.27 -4.92 -15.28
CA HIS A 59 -3.89 -5.69 -16.36
C HIS A 59 -5.22 -6.28 -15.93
N PHE A 60 -6.20 -6.22 -16.83
CA PHE A 60 -7.42 -7.01 -16.79
C PHE A 60 -7.30 -8.13 -17.83
N GLY A 61 -7.07 -9.36 -17.37
CA GLY A 61 -6.64 -10.44 -18.26
C GLY A 61 -5.32 -10.07 -18.94
N ASP A 62 -5.29 -10.08 -20.26
CA ASP A 62 -4.11 -9.70 -21.05
C ASP A 62 -4.11 -8.21 -21.48
N GLU A 63 -5.18 -7.45 -21.21
CA GLU A 63 -5.25 -6.01 -21.53
C GLU A 63 -4.63 -5.19 -20.40
N GLN A 64 -3.65 -4.33 -20.73
CA GLN A 64 -3.18 -3.30 -19.81
C GLN A 64 -4.22 -2.17 -19.70
N VAL A 65 -4.87 -2.05 -18.54
CA VAL A 65 -5.94 -1.06 -18.29
C VAL A 65 -5.49 0.15 -17.48
N ILE A 66 -4.37 0.02 -16.76
CA ILE A 66 -3.69 1.11 -16.06
C ILE A 66 -2.42 1.47 -16.83
N ASP A 67 -2.30 2.73 -17.26
CA ASP A 67 -1.21 3.25 -18.07
C ASP A 67 -0.94 4.73 -17.72
N GLY A 68 -0.08 5.42 -18.47
CA GLY A 68 0.26 6.83 -18.26
C GLY A 68 1.30 6.99 -17.15
N ILE A 69 1.10 7.96 -16.25
CA ILE A 69 2.06 8.26 -15.18
C ILE A 69 2.39 7.04 -14.30
N PRO A 70 1.42 6.18 -13.89
CA PRO A 70 1.73 4.93 -13.21
C PRO A 70 2.64 3.99 -14.00
N GLN A 71 2.48 3.90 -15.32
CA GLN A 71 3.35 3.08 -16.17
C GLN A 71 4.73 3.73 -16.35
N ASP A 72 4.78 5.05 -16.52
CA ASP A 72 6.04 5.81 -16.55
C ASP A 72 6.85 5.55 -15.27
N PHE A 73 6.17 5.55 -14.11
CA PHE A 73 6.79 5.23 -12.82
C PHE A 73 7.32 3.79 -12.76
N MET A 74 6.53 2.81 -13.21
CA MET A 74 6.98 1.41 -13.31
C MET A 74 8.20 1.27 -14.25
N ASN A 75 8.22 1.99 -15.37
CA ASN A 75 9.35 1.99 -16.31
C ASN A 75 10.63 2.54 -15.65
N GLU A 76 10.53 3.65 -14.91
CA GLU A 76 11.66 4.23 -14.18
C GLU A 76 12.15 3.30 -13.06
N LEU A 77 11.25 2.58 -12.38
CA LEU A 77 11.63 1.52 -11.43
C LEU A 77 12.40 0.39 -12.09
N MET A 78 11.93 -0.10 -13.24
CA MET A 78 12.63 -1.13 -14.01
C MET A 78 14.02 -0.63 -14.45
N ALA A 79 14.11 0.61 -14.94
CA ALA A 79 15.37 1.24 -15.34
C ALA A 79 16.36 1.37 -14.17
N ALA A 80 15.86 1.62 -12.95
CA ALA A 80 16.66 1.67 -11.73
C ALA A 80 17.04 0.28 -11.16
N ALA A 81 16.69 -0.80 -11.86
CA ALA A 81 16.75 -2.19 -11.39
C ALA A 81 16.03 -2.39 -10.05
N GLY A 82 14.91 -1.68 -9.85
CA GLY A 82 14.07 -1.74 -8.66
C GLY A 82 12.78 -2.52 -8.85
N SER A 83 12.50 -3.06 -10.05
CA SER A 83 11.33 -3.91 -10.30
C SER A 83 11.59 -4.83 -11.49
N PRO A 84 11.08 -6.07 -11.49
CA PRO A 84 11.01 -6.89 -12.70
C PRO A 84 9.91 -6.43 -13.68
N GLY A 85 9.15 -5.38 -13.33
CA GLY A 85 7.99 -4.91 -14.07
C GLY A 85 6.74 -5.72 -13.73
N HIS A 86 5.83 -5.81 -14.70
CA HIS A 86 4.61 -6.58 -14.55
C HIS A 86 4.89 -8.07 -14.75
N LEU A 87 4.58 -8.86 -13.73
CA LEU A 87 4.60 -10.32 -13.80
C LEU A 87 3.16 -10.81 -13.95
N LYS A 88 2.87 -11.56 -15.01
CA LYS A 88 1.58 -12.23 -15.20
C LYS A 88 1.46 -13.39 -14.22
N THR A 89 0.34 -13.46 -13.51
CA THR A 89 -0.01 -14.60 -12.67
C THR A 89 -0.60 -15.70 -13.56
N LEU A 90 -0.14 -16.94 -13.39
CA LEU A 90 -0.68 -18.06 -14.17
C LEU A 90 -2.07 -18.50 -13.69
N ASP A 91 -2.31 -18.38 -12.38
CA ASP A 91 -3.63 -18.43 -11.76
C ASP A 91 -3.97 -17.05 -11.17
N PRO A 92 -4.98 -16.34 -11.67
CA PRO A 92 -5.34 -15.01 -11.18
C PRO A 92 -6.10 -15.04 -9.85
N TYR A 93 -6.51 -16.21 -9.35
CA TYR A 93 -7.24 -16.33 -8.10
C TYR A 93 -6.40 -15.78 -6.92
N GLY A 94 -7.00 -14.90 -6.11
CA GLY A 94 -6.36 -14.24 -4.97
C GLY A 94 -5.35 -13.13 -5.29
N SER A 95 -4.76 -13.12 -6.50
CA SER A 95 -3.65 -12.22 -6.85
C SER A 95 -3.96 -11.23 -7.99
N GLY A 96 -5.06 -11.43 -8.73
CA GLY A 96 -5.36 -10.70 -9.96
C GLY A 96 -4.46 -11.11 -11.13
N ALA A 97 -4.63 -10.53 -12.32
CA ALA A 97 -3.99 -11.00 -13.56
C ALA A 97 -2.47 -10.68 -13.68
N SER A 98 -1.98 -9.72 -12.90
CA SER A 98 -0.55 -9.38 -12.87
C SER A 98 -0.17 -8.74 -11.55
N LEU A 99 1.10 -8.82 -11.18
CA LEU A 99 1.66 -8.21 -9.98
C LEU A 99 2.93 -7.45 -10.33
N GLY A 100 3.11 -6.27 -9.73
CA GLY A 100 4.33 -5.47 -9.87
C GLY A 100 5.17 -5.52 -8.60
N PHE A 101 6.09 -6.48 -8.50
CA PHE A 101 7.04 -6.52 -7.38
C PHE A 101 8.03 -5.36 -7.47
N TYR A 102 8.51 -4.85 -6.33
CA TYR A 102 9.44 -3.73 -6.33
C TYR A 102 10.35 -3.71 -5.09
N ASP A 103 11.51 -3.10 -5.25
CA ASP A 103 12.45 -2.75 -4.19
C ASP A 103 11.99 -1.44 -3.55
N ARG A 104 11.80 -1.46 -2.23
CA ARG A 104 11.26 -0.33 -1.47
C ARG A 104 12.20 0.88 -1.46
N GLU A 105 13.51 0.68 -1.43
CA GLU A 105 14.48 1.78 -1.46
C GLU A 105 14.60 2.38 -2.86
N LYS A 106 14.51 1.54 -3.89
CA LYS A 106 14.42 2.03 -5.28
C LYS A 106 13.12 2.77 -5.53
N TYR A 107 12.02 2.36 -4.91
CA TYR A 107 10.76 3.10 -4.96
C TYR A 107 10.93 4.52 -4.42
N LYS A 108 11.48 4.66 -3.20
CA LYS A 108 11.74 5.97 -2.57
C LYS A 108 12.60 6.86 -3.47
N TYR A 109 13.69 6.28 -3.98
CA TYR A 109 14.63 6.97 -4.87
C TYR A 109 13.96 7.44 -6.17
N VAL A 110 13.30 6.52 -6.90
CA VAL A 110 12.67 6.85 -8.19
C VAL A 110 11.55 7.86 -8.01
N ALA A 111 10.72 7.73 -6.97
CA ALA A 111 9.69 8.71 -6.67
C ALA A 111 10.27 10.11 -6.45
N GLN A 112 11.32 10.24 -5.65
CA GLN A 112 11.98 11.52 -5.43
C GLN A 112 12.58 12.08 -6.73
N GLU A 113 13.33 11.28 -7.47
CA GLU A 113 14.02 11.75 -8.68
C GLU A 113 13.03 12.19 -9.77
N MET A 114 11.92 11.47 -9.94
CA MET A 114 10.86 11.87 -10.88
C MET A 114 10.23 13.20 -10.47
N MET A 115 9.99 13.42 -9.17
CA MET A 115 9.44 14.69 -8.67
C MET A 115 10.38 15.86 -8.88
N VAL A 116 11.66 15.69 -8.51
CA VAL A 116 12.69 16.73 -8.67
C VAL A 116 12.85 17.09 -10.14
N LYS A 117 12.90 16.08 -11.03
CA LYS A 117 12.97 16.27 -12.48
C LYS A 117 11.73 16.99 -13.04
N ALA A 118 10.55 16.75 -12.47
CA ALA A 118 9.32 17.44 -12.85
C ALA A 118 9.22 18.87 -12.28
N GLY A 119 10.16 19.30 -11.43
CA GLY A 119 10.14 20.63 -10.80
C GLY A 119 9.12 20.76 -9.66
N VAL A 120 8.73 19.64 -9.04
CA VAL A 120 7.89 19.62 -7.84
C VAL A 120 8.74 19.98 -6.63
N ASP A 121 8.31 20.98 -5.86
CA ASP A 121 8.93 21.28 -4.56
C ASP A 121 8.43 20.23 -3.54
N ILE A 122 9.33 19.62 -2.78
CA ILE A 122 8.98 18.56 -1.80
C ILE A 122 9.33 19.04 -0.39
N LEU A 123 8.35 19.04 0.51
CA LEU A 123 8.51 19.39 1.91
C LEU A 123 8.24 18.17 2.79
N PHE A 124 9.33 17.48 3.16
CA PHE A 124 9.32 16.32 4.05
C PHE A 124 9.16 16.70 5.54
N HIS A 125 8.93 15.69 6.39
CA HIS A 125 8.81 15.83 7.85
C HIS A 125 7.80 16.90 8.29
N THR A 126 6.71 17.04 7.54
CA THR A 126 5.77 18.15 7.71
C THR A 126 4.34 17.64 7.67
N PHE A 127 3.54 18.05 8.66
CA PHE A 127 2.13 17.68 8.78
C PHE A 127 1.23 18.85 8.40
N VAL A 128 0.06 18.57 7.81
CA VAL A 128 -0.97 19.59 7.64
C VAL A 128 -1.60 19.94 8.99
N ARG A 129 -1.52 21.21 9.39
CA ARG A 129 -2.08 21.69 10.66
C ARG A 129 -3.53 22.15 10.47
N THR A 130 -3.72 23.08 9.53
CA THR A 130 -4.99 23.78 9.28
C THR A 130 -5.12 24.15 7.80
N VAL A 131 -6.35 24.22 7.32
CA VAL A 131 -6.66 24.75 5.98
C VAL A 131 -7.06 26.22 6.05
N ILE A 132 -6.67 26.99 5.04
CA ILE A 132 -7.05 28.40 4.89
C ILE A 132 -8.18 28.46 3.87
N LYS A 133 -9.26 29.16 4.20
CA LYS A 133 -10.46 29.27 3.35
C LYS A 133 -10.87 30.71 3.11
N SER A 134 -11.46 30.96 1.95
CA SER A 134 -12.27 32.13 1.64
C SER A 134 -13.67 31.67 1.28
N GLY A 135 -14.63 31.83 2.22
CA GLY A 135 -15.94 31.21 2.09
C GLY A 135 -15.83 29.68 2.02
N ASN A 136 -16.37 29.08 0.96
CA ASN A 136 -16.34 27.63 0.71
C ASN A 136 -15.16 27.18 -0.15
N THR A 137 -14.19 28.06 -0.44
CA THR A 137 -13.02 27.74 -1.25
C THR A 137 -11.77 27.65 -0.39
N VAL A 138 -11.05 26.53 -0.48
CA VAL A 138 -9.71 26.39 0.11
C VAL A 138 -8.72 27.21 -0.71
N THR A 139 -7.97 28.09 -0.04
CA THR A 139 -7.03 29.04 -0.67
C THR A 139 -5.60 28.89 -0.19
N GLY A 140 -5.33 27.94 0.72
CA GLY A 140 -4.00 27.72 1.27
C GLY A 140 -4.01 26.73 2.42
N LEU A 141 -2.83 26.46 2.96
CA LEU A 141 -2.60 25.56 4.09
C LEU A 141 -1.62 26.19 5.07
N VAL A 142 -1.81 25.88 6.35
CA VAL A 142 -0.76 25.98 7.37
C VAL A 142 -0.24 24.58 7.63
N VAL A 143 1.06 24.39 7.48
CA VAL A 143 1.74 23.11 7.68
C VAL A 143 2.81 23.23 8.75
N SER A 144 2.96 22.22 9.59
CA SER A 144 3.85 22.23 10.75
C SER A 144 5.05 21.33 10.52
N SER A 145 6.24 21.91 10.66
CA SER A 145 7.51 21.20 10.73
C SER A 145 8.04 21.20 12.17
N ARG A 146 9.19 20.57 12.41
CA ARG A 146 9.82 20.54 13.74
C ARG A 146 10.11 21.93 14.33
N GLU A 147 10.53 22.89 13.50
CA GLU A 147 11.01 24.19 13.99
C GLU A 147 9.92 25.27 13.98
N LYS A 148 9.00 25.21 13.02
CA LYS A 148 8.02 26.26 12.75
C LYS A 148 6.88 25.76 11.88
N ASP A 149 5.86 26.60 11.81
CA ASP A 149 4.81 26.49 10.81
C ASP A 149 5.16 27.27 9.54
N PHE A 150 4.78 26.72 8.40
CA PHE A 150 4.78 27.38 7.11
C PHE A 150 3.34 27.67 6.69
N THR A 151 3.15 28.83 6.08
CA THR A 151 1.87 29.23 5.49
C THR A 151 2.05 29.35 3.99
N PHE A 152 1.27 28.57 3.23
CA PHE A 152 1.29 28.58 1.77
C PHE A 152 -0.10 28.93 1.23
N SER A 153 -0.15 29.77 0.19
CA SER A 153 -1.38 29.95 -0.59
C SER A 153 -1.38 29.02 -1.80
N CYS A 154 -2.57 28.65 -2.26
CA CYS A 154 -2.75 27.83 -3.46
C CYS A 154 -4.07 28.09 -4.17
N LYS A 155 -4.15 27.70 -5.44
CA LYS A 155 -5.42 27.68 -6.19
C LYS A 155 -6.20 26.39 -5.97
N GLN A 156 -5.50 25.28 -5.78
CA GLN A 156 -6.08 23.96 -5.56
C GLN A 156 -5.28 23.16 -4.53
N VAL A 157 -5.97 22.31 -3.78
CA VAL A 157 -5.36 21.30 -2.91
C VAL A 157 -5.82 19.92 -3.36
N VAL A 158 -4.89 18.97 -3.44
CA VAL A 158 -5.21 17.56 -3.63
C VAL A 158 -4.90 16.82 -2.34
N ASP A 159 -5.95 16.32 -1.69
CA ASP A 159 -5.83 15.54 -0.46
C ASP A 159 -5.43 14.10 -0.81
N CYS A 160 -4.20 13.74 -0.44
CA CYS A 160 -3.63 12.40 -0.61
C CYS A 160 -3.10 11.87 0.73
N THR A 161 -3.68 12.30 1.88
CA THR A 161 -3.18 11.89 3.20
C THR A 161 -3.53 10.44 3.55
N GLY A 162 -4.42 9.81 2.78
CA GLY A 162 -4.97 8.49 3.04
C GLY A 162 -6.22 8.53 3.93
N ASP A 163 -6.31 9.52 4.83
CA ASP A 163 -7.41 9.67 5.78
C ASP A 163 -8.33 10.87 5.51
N GLY A 164 -8.09 11.62 4.43
CA GLY A 164 -8.89 12.80 4.07
C GLY A 164 -8.74 13.97 5.05
N ASP A 165 -7.54 14.18 5.58
CA ASP A 165 -7.29 15.18 6.63
C ASP A 165 -7.56 16.61 6.18
N VAL A 166 -7.21 16.94 4.94
CA VAL A 166 -7.46 18.27 4.39
C VAL A 166 -8.96 18.48 4.24
N ALA A 167 -9.67 17.50 3.68
CA ALA A 167 -11.12 17.55 3.49
C ALA A 167 -11.86 17.73 4.83
N VAL A 168 -11.55 16.91 5.82
CA VAL A 168 -12.17 17.04 7.16
C VAL A 168 -11.82 18.36 7.83
N LYS A 169 -10.56 18.83 7.74
CA LYS A 169 -10.17 20.15 8.26
C LYS A 169 -10.85 21.30 7.52
N ALA A 170 -11.25 21.11 6.27
CA ALA A 170 -12.06 22.06 5.51
C ALA A 170 -13.55 22.08 5.93
N GLY A 171 -13.97 21.12 6.75
CA GLY A 171 -15.33 21.00 7.25
C GLY A 171 -16.22 20.07 6.42
N GLU A 172 -15.62 19.25 5.55
CA GLU A 172 -16.37 18.24 4.79
C GLU A 172 -16.89 17.13 5.70
N GLU A 173 -18.08 16.63 5.38
CA GLU A 173 -18.66 15.49 6.06
C GLU A 173 -17.97 14.19 5.64
N PHE A 174 -17.91 13.23 6.57
CA PHE A 174 -17.39 11.91 6.30
C PHE A 174 -18.19 10.83 7.04
N ILE A 175 -18.04 9.60 6.56
CA ILE A 175 -18.47 8.38 7.24
C ILE A 175 -17.21 7.67 7.71
N PHE A 176 -17.20 7.18 8.95
CA PHE A 176 -16.09 6.38 9.44
C PHE A 176 -16.34 4.89 9.21
N GLY A 177 -15.40 4.22 8.52
CA GLY A 177 -15.47 2.82 8.17
C GLY A 177 -16.78 2.45 7.47
N ASN A 178 -17.38 1.35 7.92
CA ASN A 178 -18.72 0.96 7.52
C ASN A 178 -19.79 1.87 8.16
N GLU A 179 -20.70 2.40 7.34
CA GLU A 179 -21.71 3.39 7.77
C GLU A 179 -22.64 2.90 8.89
N VAL A 180 -22.93 1.60 8.93
CA VAL A 180 -23.89 1.03 9.89
C VAL A 180 -23.20 0.58 11.17
N THR A 181 -22.06 -0.10 11.04
CA THR A 181 -21.36 -0.69 12.19
C THR A 181 -20.34 0.26 12.82
N HIS A 182 -19.96 1.32 12.10
CA HIS A 182 -18.89 2.26 12.46
C HIS A 182 -17.55 1.57 12.78
N LYS A 183 -17.32 0.42 12.15
CA LYS A 183 -16.06 -0.32 12.23
C LYS A 183 -15.28 -0.13 10.95
N ALA A 184 -13.98 0.10 11.10
CA ALA A 184 -13.05 0.08 9.99
C ALA A 184 -12.56 -1.33 9.71
N GLN A 185 -12.16 -1.57 8.47
CA GLN A 185 -11.43 -2.79 8.10
C GLN A 185 -10.10 -2.92 8.88
N PRO A 186 -9.67 -4.15 9.20
CA PRO A 186 -8.47 -4.38 9.99
C PRO A 186 -7.21 -3.90 9.27
N GLY A 187 -6.32 -3.26 10.03
CA GLY A 187 -4.99 -2.89 9.56
C GLY A 187 -4.08 -4.09 9.36
N SER A 188 -2.96 -3.87 8.68
CA SER A 188 -1.93 -4.90 8.48
C SER A 188 -0.54 -4.34 8.76
N SER A 189 0.20 -5.03 9.62
CA SER A 189 1.63 -4.82 9.84
C SER A 189 2.40 -5.84 9.01
N MET A 190 2.96 -5.38 7.90
CA MET A 190 3.68 -6.24 6.98
C MET A 190 5.15 -6.32 7.38
N PHE A 191 5.82 -7.41 6.98
CA PHE A 191 7.24 -7.60 7.26
C PHE A 191 7.86 -8.52 6.21
N GLU A 192 9.18 -8.61 6.23
CA GLU A 192 9.97 -9.42 5.31
C GLU A 192 11.00 -10.24 6.10
N LEU A 193 11.15 -11.51 5.74
CA LEU A 193 12.26 -12.33 6.20
C LEU A 193 13.29 -12.47 5.08
N ALA A 194 14.57 -12.45 5.46
CA ALA A 194 15.70 -12.74 4.57
C ALA A 194 16.37 -14.08 4.94
N ASP A 195 17.28 -14.53 4.08
CA ASP A 195 17.97 -15.83 4.17
C ASP A 195 17.02 -17.04 4.19
N VAL A 196 15.97 -16.92 3.38
CA VAL A 196 15.01 -17.99 3.13
C VAL A 196 15.52 -18.86 1.98
N ASP A 197 15.55 -20.17 2.17
CA ASP A 197 15.68 -21.14 1.08
C ASP A 197 14.34 -21.22 0.33
N VAL A 198 14.17 -20.29 -0.62
CA VAL A 198 12.93 -20.09 -1.38
C VAL A 198 12.56 -21.34 -2.18
N GLU A 199 13.54 -22.06 -2.73
CA GLU A 199 13.28 -23.27 -3.53
C GLU A 199 12.77 -24.40 -2.63
N LYS A 200 13.38 -24.61 -1.46
CA LYS A 200 12.87 -25.59 -0.48
C LYS A 200 11.46 -25.26 0.01
N THR A 201 11.17 -23.98 0.24
CA THR A 201 9.81 -23.53 0.55
C THR A 201 8.85 -23.81 -0.61
N TYR A 202 9.25 -23.49 -1.84
CA TYR A 202 8.43 -23.73 -3.03
C TYR A 202 8.14 -25.22 -3.24
N ASP A 203 9.15 -26.09 -3.10
CA ASP A 203 9.00 -27.54 -3.16
C ASP A 203 8.03 -28.05 -2.10
N TYR A 204 8.07 -27.52 -0.88
CA TYR A 204 7.09 -27.87 0.15
C TYR A 204 5.66 -27.52 -0.29
N ILE A 205 5.44 -26.33 -0.86
CA ILE A 205 4.13 -25.89 -1.34
C ILE A 205 3.61 -26.82 -2.44
N VAL A 206 4.44 -27.11 -3.45
CA VAL A 206 4.05 -27.95 -4.59
C VAL A 206 3.76 -29.39 -4.18
N ASN A 207 4.48 -29.91 -3.18
CA ASN A 207 4.28 -31.28 -2.68
C ASN A 207 3.12 -31.43 -1.69
N ASN A 208 2.50 -30.33 -1.23
CA ASN A 208 1.39 -30.34 -0.27
C ASN A 208 0.22 -29.46 -0.74
N PRO A 209 -0.27 -29.59 -1.99
CA PRO A 209 -1.23 -28.63 -2.56
C PRO A 209 -2.54 -28.54 -1.78
N GLU A 210 -2.95 -29.60 -1.07
CA GLU A 210 -4.16 -29.62 -0.23
C GLU A 210 -4.03 -28.81 1.06
N ASP A 211 -2.81 -28.40 1.44
CA ASP A 211 -2.55 -27.54 2.60
C ASP A 211 -2.59 -26.03 2.25
N PHE A 212 -2.86 -25.70 0.99
CA PHE A 212 -2.88 -24.35 0.46
C PHE A 212 -4.23 -23.98 -0.13
N GLU A 213 -4.65 -22.73 0.08
CA GLU A 213 -5.84 -22.15 -0.56
C GLU A 213 -5.57 -21.85 -2.02
N PHE A 214 -4.40 -21.28 -2.30
CA PHE A 214 -3.96 -21.04 -3.67
C PHE A 214 -2.43 -20.92 -3.74
N LYS A 215 -1.92 -21.13 -4.95
CA LYS A 215 -0.56 -20.85 -5.38
C LYS A 215 -0.62 -20.34 -6.81
N THR A 216 0.14 -19.30 -7.13
CA THR A 216 0.29 -18.83 -8.50
C THR A 216 1.75 -18.52 -8.82
N ASP A 217 2.23 -19.06 -9.93
CA ASP A 217 3.53 -18.68 -10.48
C ASP A 217 3.39 -17.36 -11.23
N CYS A 218 4.41 -16.52 -11.13
CA CYS A 218 4.45 -15.20 -11.73
C CYS A 218 5.50 -15.17 -12.85
N VAL A 219 5.06 -14.96 -14.08
CA VAL A 219 5.93 -14.95 -15.27
C VAL A 219 6.11 -13.54 -15.81
N PRO A 220 7.35 -13.12 -16.14
CA PRO A 220 7.61 -11.77 -16.62
C PRO A 220 7.00 -11.50 -17.98
N LEU A 221 6.34 -10.36 -18.14
CA LEU A 221 5.83 -9.89 -19.43
C LEU A 221 6.90 -9.20 -20.29
N LYS A 222 7.99 -8.76 -19.67
CA LYS A 222 9.10 -8.04 -20.34
C LYS A 222 10.44 -8.49 -19.76
N PRO A 223 11.56 -8.36 -20.51
CA PRO A 223 12.89 -8.51 -19.95
C PRO A 223 13.14 -7.51 -18.82
N TYR A 224 13.91 -7.94 -17.82
CA TYR A 224 14.30 -7.12 -16.67
C TYR A 224 15.72 -7.43 -16.23
N SER A 225 16.22 -6.66 -15.26
CA SER A 225 17.60 -6.75 -14.77
C SER A 225 17.97 -8.15 -14.24
N ASP A 226 19.14 -8.65 -14.64
CA ASP A 226 19.68 -9.93 -14.15
C ASP A 226 19.79 -10.01 -12.62
N ARG A 227 19.94 -8.85 -11.97
CA ARG A 227 20.03 -8.75 -10.50
C ARG A 227 18.77 -9.19 -9.76
N LEU A 228 17.63 -9.18 -10.44
CA LEU A 228 16.33 -9.53 -9.87
C LEU A 228 15.86 -10.92 -10.32
N LYS A 229 16.66 -11.65 -11.11
CA LYS A 229 16.24 -12.95 -11.65
C LYS A 229 16.09 -13.96 -10.52
N GLN A 230 14.88 -14.47 -10.36
CA GLN A 230 14.51 -15.54 -9.45
C GLN A 230 13.17 -16.14 -9.87
N HIS A 231 12.75 -17.23 -9.23
CA HIS A 231 11.40 -17.76 -9.36
C HIS A 231 10.45 -16.91 -8.52
N TYR A 232 9.51 -16.23 -9.18
CA TYR A 232 8.45 -15.46 -8.53
C TYR A 232 7.15 -16.28 -8.42
N PHE A 233 6.56 -16.29 -7.25
CA PHE A 233 5.28 -16.90 -6.94
C PHE A 233 4.58 -16.16 -5.77
N VAL A 234 3.30 -16.48 -5.60
CA VAL A 234 2.51 -16.10 -4.42
C VAL A 234 1.76 -17.33 -3.96
N ALA A 235 1.66 -17.53 -2.65
CA ALA A 235 0.90 -18.62 -2.07
C ALA A 235 0.22 -18.20 -0.78
N GLN A 236 -0.95 -18.79 -0.49
CA GLN A 236 -1.61 -18.69 0.81
C GLN A 236 -1.97 -20.08 1.31
N GLY A 237 -1.53 -20.42 2.52
CA GLY A 237 -1.75 -21.77 3.06
C GLY A 237 -1.02 -22.03 4.37
N PHE A 238 -0.32 -23.17 4.42
CA PHE A 238 0.31 -23.72 5.64
C PHE A 238 -0.70 -24.09 6.73
N LYS A 239 -1.93 -24.47 6.35
CA LYS A 239 -3.06 -24.65 7.28
C LYS A 239 -2.76 -25.67 8.38
N LYS A 240 -2.16 -26.81 8.03
CA LYS A 240 -1.74 -27.85 8.98
C LYS A 240 -0.69 -27.34 9.95
N LEU A 241 0.29 -26.56 9.48
CA LEU A 241 1.35 -26.00 10.32
C LEU A 241 0.81 -24.90 11.24
N VAL A 242 -0.01 -23.99 10.71
CA VAL A 242 -0.70 -22.94 11.49
C VAL A 242 -1.53 -23.56 12.59
N LYS A 243 -2.36 -24.56 12.26
CA LYS A 243 -3.18 -25.29 13.25
C LYS A 243 -2.30 -25.89 14.35
N LYS A 244 -1.23 -26.59 13.99
CA LYS A 244 -0.30 -27.21 14.93
C LYS A 244 0.38 -26.17 15.84
N ALA A 245 0.77 -25.02 15.30
CA ALA A 245 1.42 -23.96 16.08
C ALA A 245 0.45 -23.27 17.05
N ILE A 246 -0.80 -23.05 16.64
CA ILE A 246 -1.86 -22.55 17.52
C ILE A 246 -2.13 -23.52 18.67
N GLU A 247 -2.28 -24.82 18.36
CA GLU A 247 -2.49 -25.89 19.36
C GLU A 247 -1.33 -25.97 20.37
N ASN A 248 -0.11 -25.65 19.95
CA ASN A 248 1.08 -25.61 20.79
C ASN A 248 1.31 -24.27 21.51
N HIS A 249 0.46 -23.26 21.30
CA HIS A 249 0.65 -21.88 21.79
C HIS A 249 1.91 -21.17 21.25
N ASP A 250 2.43 -21.60 20.11
CA ASP A 250 3.59 -21.02 19.45
C ASP A 250 3.21 -19.93 18.42
N LEU A 251 1.91 -19.74 18.16
CA LEU A 251 1.39 -18.78 17.19
C LEU A 251 0.12 -18.09 17.73
N CYS A 252 0.17 -16.76 17.90
CA CYS A 252 -0.97 -15.91 18.20
C CYS A 252 -1.44 -15.26 16.89
N PHE A 253 -2.47 -15.84 16.28
CA PHE A 253 -2.82 -15.53 14.90
C PHE A 253 -4.32 -15.53 14.69
N GLY A 254 -4.84 -14.45 14.10
CA GLY A 254 -6.27 -14.24 13.85
C GLY A 254 -6.76 -14.85 12.54
N ARG A 255 -5.99 -15.77 11.94
CA ARG A 255 -6.26 -16.43 10.65
C ARG A 255 -5.87 -17.91 10.73
N ASP A 256 -6.32 -18.70 9.77
CA ASP A 256 -6.00 -20.14 9.64
C ASP A 256 -4.96 -20.44 8.54
N SER A 257 -4.53 -19.42 7.79
CA SER A 257 -3.49 -19.53 6.76
C SER A 257 -2.61 -18.28 6.69
N VAL A 258 -1.38 -18.47 6.20
CA VAL A 258 -0.39 -17.41 5.98
C VAL A 258 -0.22 -17.19 4.48
N ILE A 259 -0.27 -15.92 4.05
CA ILE A 259 0.08 -15.52 2.69
C ILE A 259 1.57 -15.12 2.65
N ILE A 260 2.27 -15.67 1.66
CA ILE A 260 3.66 -15.36 1.37
C ILE A 260 3.78 -14.88 -0.08
N LEU A 261 4.64 -13.88 -0.26
CA LEU A 261 4.94 -13.27 -1.55
C LEU A 261 6.46 -13.17 -1.68
N ASN A 262 7.03 -13.41 -2.86
CA ASN A 262 8.46 -13.16 -3.03
C ASN A 262 8.82 -11.70 -2.72
N GLY A 263 9.95 -11.49 -2.05
CA GLY A 263 10.66 -10.23 -2.16
C GLY A 263 11.33 -10.11 -3.54
N VAL A 264 11.76 -8.92 -3.92
CA VAL A 264 12.48 -8.73 -5.21
C VAL A 264 13.93 -9.19 -5.18
N HIS A 265 14.49 -9.38 -3.99
CA HIS A 265 15.84 -9.91 -3.81
C HIS A 265 15.77 -11.42 -3.54
N PRO A 266 16.63 -12.24 -4.19
CA PRO A 266 16.70 -13.67 -3.89
C PRO A 266 16.91 -13.92 -2.39
N GLY A 267 16.25 -14.96 -1.87
CA GLY A 267 16.32 -15.33 -0.46
C GLY A 267 15.47 -14.46 0.47
N SER A 268 14.55 -13.65 -0.06
CA SER A 268 13.62 -12.85 0.75
C SER A 268 12.15 -13.19 0.46
N ILE A 269 11.35 -13.26 1.52
CA ILE A 269 9.90 -13.49 1.46
C ILE A 269 9.19 -12.41 2.27
N HIS A 270 8.16 -11.84 1.65
CA HIS A 270 7.30 -10.82 2.20
C HIS A 270 5.98 -11.42 2.75
N PHE A 271 5.49 -10.84 3.84
CA PHE A 271 4.34 -11.35 4.59
C PHE A 271 3.21 -10.33 4.70
N ASN A 272 2.02 -10.76 4.27
CA ASN A 272 0.74 -10.08 4.50
C ASN A 272 -0.17 -10.89 5.45
N ALA A 273 0.40 -11.26 6.60
CA ALA A 273 -0.22 -12.23 7.49
C ALA A 273 -1.03 -11.60 8.63
N THR A 274 -0.57 -10.47 9.17
CA THR A 274 -1.13 -9.87 10.39
C THR A 274 -2.54 -9.30 10.18
N ARG A 275 -3.30 -9.18 11.26
CA ARG A 275 -4.66 -8.63 11.25
C ARG A 275 -4.86 -7.82 12.52
N VAL A 276 -4.57 -6.52 12.44
CA VAL A 276 -4.69 -5.59 13.58
C VAL A 276 -6.11 -5.04 13.60
N THR A 277 -6.92 -5.52 14.55
CA THR A 277 -8.38 -5.30 14.61
C THR A 277 -8.76 -4.45 15.83
N GLY A 278 -9.89 -3.73 15.73
CA GLY A 278 -10.50 -3.07 16.89
C GLY A 278 -9.92 -1.70 17.23
N TYR A 279 -9.13 -1.11 16.34
CA TYR A 279 -8.57 0.23 16.50
C TYR A 279 -9.03 1.14 15.37
N ASP A 280 -9.39 2.38 15.71
CA ASP A 280 -9.47 3.48 14.75
C ASP A 280 -8.04 3.99 14.47
N LEU A 281 -7.56 3.80 13.24
CA LEU A 281 -6.22 4.22 12.82
C LEU A 281 -6.11 5.71 12.47
N ALA A 282 -7.24 6.44 12.44
CA ALA A 282 -7.28 7.90 12.38
C ALA A 282 -7.19 8.53 13.78
N ASP A 283 -7.49 7.77 14.85
CA ASP A 283 -7.30 8.21 16.23
C ASP A 283 -5.85 7.97 16.70
N THR A 284 -5.25 8.98 17.34
CA THR A 284 -3.81 8.93 17.67
C THR A 284 -3.50 7.92 18.77
N GLU A 285 -4.34 7.82 19.80
CA GLU A 285 -4.09 6.92 20.93
C GLU A 285 -4.32 5.46 20.53
N GLN A 286 -5.41 5.19 19.80
CA GLN A 286 -5.70 3.85 19.28
C GLN A 286 -4.66 3.40 18.25
N ARG A 287 -4.19 4.31 17.38
CA ARG A 287 -3.08 4.00 16.46
C ARG A 287 -1.82 3.59 17.21
N ALA A 288 -1.47 4.25 18.31
CA ALA A 288 -0.31 3.85 19.11
C ALA A 288 -0.45 2.42 19.68
N TRP A 289 -1.65 2.04 20.12
CA TRP A 289 -1.93 0.66 20.54
C TRP A 289 -1.90 -0.33 19.37
N ALA A 290 -2.42 0.06 18.21
CA ALA A 290 -2.36 -0.75 17.00
C ALA A 290 -0.92 -1.05 16.58
N GLU A 291 0.02 -0.12 16.73
CA GLU A 291 1.45 -0.36 16.49
C GLU A 291 2.02 -1.42 17.44
N ILE A 292 1.69 -1.34 18.73
CA ILE A 292 2.15 -2.32 19.73
C ILE A 292 1.61 -3.73 19.41
N ASP A 293 0.31 -3.82 19.06
CA ASP A 293 -0.30 -5.08 18.65
C ASP A 293 0.33 -5.63 17.36
N GLY A 294 0.48 -4.78 16.35
CA GLY A 294 1.13 -5.11 15.08
C GLY A 294 2.52 -5.70 15.26
N ARG A 295 3.36 -5.12 16.14
CA ARG A 295 4.69 -5.64 16.47
C ARG A 295 4.65 -7.02 17.12
N ARG A 296 3.71 -7.26 18.03
CA ARG A 296 3.52 -8.58 18.66
C ARG A 296 3.09 -9.63 17.65
N GLN A 297 2.22 -9.26 16.72
CA GLN A 297 1.79 -10.17 15.66
C GLN A 297 2.94 -10.48 14.69
N ILE A 298 3.75 -9.49 14.30
CA ILE A 298 4.95 -9.72 13.48
C ILE A 298 5.87 -10.73 14.16
N GLU A 299 6.22 -10.51 15.43
CA GLU A 299 7.08 -11.42 16.20
C GLU A 299 6.51 -12.85 16.17
N SER A 300 5.24 -12.99 16.54
CA SER A 300 4.60 -14.31 16.61
C SER A 300 4.54 -15.04 15.27
N VAL A 301 4.25 -14.34 14.17
CA VAL A 301 4.24 -14.96 12.84
C VAL A 301 5.66 -15.27 12.38
N SER A 302 6.63 -14.39 12.59
CA SER A 302 8.02 -14.61 12.18
C SER A 302 8.65 -15.82 12.86
N GLU A 303 8.48 -15.96 14.18
CA GLU A 303 8.98 -17.11 14.95
C GLU A 303 8.28 -18.41 14.54
N PHE A 304 6.98 -18.35 14.22
CA PHE A 304 6.27 -19.48 13.62
C PHE A 304 6.90 -19.91 12.29
N MET A 305 7.17 -18.97 11.38
CA MET A 305 7.76 -19.28 10.08
C MET A 305 9.12 -19.95 10.26
N ILE A 306 10.00 -19.38 11.08
CA ILE A 306 11.35 -19.89 11.36
C ILE A 306 11.30 -21.29 11.99
N LYS A 307 10.39 -21.53 12.94
CA LYS A 307 10.31 -22.79 13.68
C LYS A 307 9.64 -23.93 12.90
N TYR A 308 8.66 -23.63 12.05
CA TYR A 308 7.78 -24.65 11.47
C TYR A 308 7.88 -24.82 9.97
N VAL A 309 8.26 -23.78 9.21
CA VAL A 309 8.11 -23.80 7.75
C VAL A 309 9.42 -24.16 7.07
N PRO A 310 9.46 -25.21 6.23
CA PRO A 310 10.68 -25.60 5.52
C PRO A 310 11.24 -24.47 4.66
N GLY A 311 12.54 -24.21 4.83
CA GLY A 311 13.28 -23.16 4.12
C GLY A 311 13.51 -21.90 4.96
N PHE A 312 12.84 -21.75 6.10
CA PHE A 312 12.99 -20.60 6.98
C PHE A 312 13.94 -20.84 8.17
N GLU A 313 14.61 -21.99 8.24
CA GLU A 313 15.37 -22.38 9.44
C GLU A 313 16.55 -21.45 9.78
N HIS A 314 17.04 -20.68 8.81
CA HIS A 314 18.11 -19.68 8.96
C HIS A 314 17.63 -18.24 8.79
N ALA A 315 16.33 -18.06 8.54
CA ALA A 315 15.78 -16.77 8.22
C ALA A 315 15.75 -15.83 9.44
N TRP A 316 15.76 -14.52 9.17
CA TRP A 316 15.55 -13.48 10.19
C TRP A 316 14.65 -12.38 9.65
N VAL A 317 14.01 -11.62 10.54
CA VAL A 317 13.22 -10.44 10.17
C VAL A 317 14.16 -9.37 9.63
N ASN A 318 14.09 -9.13 8.32
CA ASN A 318 14.92 -8.15 7.61
C ASN A 318 14.32 -6.74 7.68
N ASP A 319 13.00 -6.66 7.53
CA ASP A 319 12.29 -5.38 7.48
C ASP A 319 10.89 -5.53 8.07
N THR A 320 10.40 -4.44 8.68
CA THR A 320 9.05 -4.37 9.23
C THR A 320 8.41 -3.05 8.87
N SER A 321 7.09 -3.04 8.72
CA SER A 321 6.32 -1.81 8.48
C SER A 321 6.62 -0.76 9.55
N ASN A 322 7.04 0.46 9.21
CA ASN A 322 7.24 1.54 10.18
C ASN A 322 5.93 1.97 10.87
N GLU A 323 4.80 1.69 10.23
CA GLU A 323 3.46 1.86 10.78
C GLU A 323 2.51 0.78 10.30
N VAL A 324 1.44 0.54 11.06
CA VAL A 324 0.31 -0.29 10.62
C VAL A 324 -0.29 0.31 9.36
N GLY A 325 -0.39 -0.49 8.30
CA GLY A 325 -1.10 -0.12 7.08
C GLY A 325 -2.59 -0.06 7.35
N ALA A 326 -3.15 1.16 7.37
CA ALA A 326 -4.59 1.38 7.43
C ALA A 326 -5.23 1.00 6.10
N ARG A 327 -6.30 0.19 6.16
CA ARG A 327 -7.11 -0.17 4.99
C ARG A 327 -8.29 0.77 4.79
N GLU A 328 -8.81 1.29 5.89
CA GLU A 328 -10.03 2.05 5.91
C GLU A 328 -10.03 2.98 7.13
N THR A 329 -10.48 4.22 6.95
CA THR A 329 -10.72 5.18 8.03
C THR A 329 -11.93 6.05 7.68
N ARG A 330 -11.71 7.24 7.11
CA ARG A 330 -12.73 8.23 6.79
C ARG A 330 -13.07 8.19 5.30
N HIS A 331 -14.34 7.99 5.00
CA HIS A 331 -14.90 8.11 3.67
C HIS A 331 -15.56 9.48 3.53
N ILE A 332 -14.90 10.38 2.80
CA ILE A 332 -15.44 11.73 2.54
C ILE A 332 -16.73 11.60 1.72
N LYS A 333 -17.79 12.28 2.13
CA LYS A 333 -19.05 12.30 1.40
C LYS A 333 -18.91 13.19 0.16
N GLY A 334 -18.70 12.56 -0.99
CA GLY A 334 -18.67 13.24 -2.28
C GLY A 334 -20.07 13.57 -2.82
N VAL A 335 -20.12 14.16 -4.02
CA VAL A 335 -21.37 14.38 -4.78
C VAL A 335 -22.04 13.05 -5.16
N TYR A 336 -21.24 12.00 -5.32
CA TYR A 336 -21.68 10.64 -5.59
C TYR A 336 -20.72 9.66 -4.90
N THR A 337 -21.28 8.62 -4.26
CA THR A 337 -20.52 7.50 -3.70
C THR A 337 -20.71 6.28 -4.59
N LEU A 338 -19.61 5.73 -5.12
CA LEU A 338 -19.65 4.51 -5.92
C LEU A 338 -20.20 3.35 -5.07
N THR A 339 -21.13 2.59 -5.65
CA THR A 339 -21.70 1.40 -5.03
C THR A 339 -21.02 0.13 -5.52
N ALA A 340 -21.15 -0.97 -4.77
CA ALA A 340 -20.69 -2.29 -5.22
C ALA A 340 -21.27 -2.67 -6.60
N ASN A 341 -22.53 -2.36 -6.84
CA ASN A 341 -23.17 -2.59 -8.13
C ASN A 341 -22.51 -1.77 -9.26
N ASP A 342 -22.10 -0.53 -9.01
CA ASP A 342 -21.43 0.29 -10.01
C ASP A 342 -20.09 -0.31 -10.43
N CYS A 343 -19.34 -0.85 -9.46
CA CYS A 343 -18.11 -1.59 -9.72
C CYS A 343 -18.37 -2.87 -10.53
N LEU A 344 -19.40 -3.65 -10.15
CA LEU A 344 -19.73 -4.92 -10.80
C LEU A 344 -20.18 -4.76 -12.26
N VAL A 345 -21.01 -3.75 -12.55
CA VAL A 345 -21.50 -3.50 -13.93
C VAL A 345 -20.53 -2.64 -14.75
N GLY A 346 -19.44 -2.17 -14.15
CA GLY A 346 -18.48 -1.27 -14.79
C GLY A 346 -19.09 0.05 -15.23
N ARG A 347 -19.90 0.68 -14.37
CA ARG A 347 -20.64 1.93 -14.68
C ARG A 347 -19.69 2.99 -15.25
N LYS A 348 -20.16 3.68 -16.29
CA LYS A 348 -19.46 4.80 -16.93
C LYS A 348 -20.15 6.12 -16.59
N PHE A 349 -19.34 7.16 -16.46
CA PHE A 349 -19.77 8.54 -16.24
C PHE A 349 -19.17 9.43 -17.35
N ASP A 350 -19.76 10.59 -17.62
CA ASP A 350 -19.31 11.48 -18.69
C ASP A 350 -17.96 12.18 -18.36
N ASP A 351 -17.59 12.21 -17.08
CA ASP A 351 -16.41 12.89 -16.52
C ASP A 351 -15.32 11.91 -16.05
N VAL A 352 -15.29 10.69 -16.61
CA VAL A 352 -14.26 9.69 -16.27
C VAL A 352 -12.86 10.19 -16.65
N VAL A 353 -11.97 10.29 -15.65
CA VAL A 353 -10.56 10.73 -15.82
C VAL A 353 -9.54 9.60 -15.62
N SER A 354 -9.95 8.42 -15.13
CA SER A 354 -9.05 7.29 -14.88
C SER A 354 -9.76 5.94 -14.99
N ARG A 355 -9.01 4.88 -15.34
CA ARG A 355 -9.44 3.48 -15.25
C ARG A 355 -8.68 2.80 -14.12
N GLY A 356 -9.35 1.93 -13.37
CA GLY A 356 -8.75 1.11 -12.33
C GLY A 356 -9.30 -0.32 -12.40
N TYR A 357 -8.53 -1.27 -11.89
CA TYR A 357 -8.94 -2.66 -11.78
C TYR A 357 -8.37 -3.27 -10.50
N PHE A 358 -9.27 -3.67 -9.61
CA PHE A 358 -9.02 -4.57 -8.50
C PHE A 358 -10.38 -5.13 -8.05
N PRO A 359 -10.48 -6.37 -7.57
CA PRO A 359 -11.72 -6.85 -6.95
C PRO A 359 -12.11 -5.95 -5.76
N MET A 360 -13.41 -5.93 -5.42
CA MET A 360 -13.85 -5.35 -4.16
C MET A 360 -13.26 -6.19 -3.03
N ASP A 361 -12.35 -5.59 -2.26
CA ASP A 361 -11.60 -6.26 -1.22
C ASP A 361 -12.14 -5.85 0.16
N VAL A 362 -13.18 -6.53 0.63
CA VAL A 362 -13.83 -6.26 1.92
C VAL A 362 -13.45 -7.33 2.95
N HIS A 363 -12.76 -6.89 4.00
CA HIS A 363 -12.30 -7.72 5.11
C HIS A 363 -13.27 -7.66 6.28
N ASN A 364 -13.62 -8.82 6.87
CA ASN A 364 -14.47 -8.86 8.07
C ASN A 364 -13.84 -8.06 9.23
N PRO A 365 -14.51 -7.00 9.74
CA PRO A 365 -14.00 -6.16 10.83
C PRO A 365 -13.92 -6.89 12.17
N ASP A 366 -14.71 -7.96 12.36
CA ASP A 366 -14.76 -8.75 13.61
C ASP A 366 -13.70 -9.87 13.69
N GLY A 367 -12.82 -9.98 12.69
CA GLY A 367 -11.78 -11.00 12.63
C GLY A 367 -12.28 -12.41 12.22
N ALA A 368 -11.37 -13.39 12.38
CA ALA A 368 -11.46 -14.85 12.15
C ALA A 368 -12.04 -15.39 10.82
N ALA A 369 -12.75 -14.59 10.02
CA ALA A 369 -13.22 -14.95 8.69
C ALA A 369 -12.41 -14.18 7.64
N GLY A 370 -12.07 -14.85 6.53
CA GLY A 370 -11.34 -14.29 5.39
C GLY A 370 -12.15 -13.27 4.59
N TYR A 371 -11.85 -13.16 3.28
CA TYR A 371 -12.55 -12.26 2.36
C TYR A 371 -14.06 -12.55 2.35
N ARG A 372 -14.88 -11.51 2.38
CA ARG A 372 -16.30 -11.65 2.02
C ARG A 372 -16.49 -11.19 0.58
N THR A 373 -17.05 -12.06 -0.25
CA THR A 373 -17.41 -11.76 -1.65
C THR A 373 -18.84 -11.23 -1.79
N ASP A 374 -19.49 -10.89 -0.67
CA ASP A 374 -20.93 -10.60 -0.62
C ASP A 374 -21.28 -9.14 -0.93
N GLY A 375 -20.30 -8.27 -1.20
CA GLY A 375 -20.54 -6.94 -1.78
C GLY A 375 -21.42 -6.02 -0.93
N HIS A 376 -21.38 -6.19 0.39
CA HIS A 376 -22.07 -5.35 1.36
C HIS A 376 -21.16 -4.30 1.99
#